data_AF-X0VCE0-F1
#
_entry.id   AF-X0VCE0-F1
#
_cell.length_a   1.000
_cell.length_b   1.000
_cell.length_c   1.000
_cell.angle_alpha   90.00
_cell.angle_beta   90.00
_cell.angle_gamma   90.00
#
_symmetry.space_group_name_H-M   'P 1'
#
loop_
_entity.id
_entity.type
_entity.pdbx_description
1 polymer ?
#
loop_
_entity_poly.entity_id
_entity_poly.type
_entity_poly.pdbx_seq_one_letter_code
_entity_poly.pdbx_strand_id
1 'polypeptide(L)'
;PILDCGFDLHNTPLMEYKCGGLEVVFCQLDIACRYGTDPVASKVFYNMVMAGTNTNVLPSKTCCYYGNPAGRNYMDDIEVPYTDITGDINQINSYDINISDDGIGTTAARAVAVSNFVANGGTFVGLWLSVTTIEALLDAACHSYTWSQMTYYRCTRANAPGGLLSGLGLSEFYWRENWDGGSPHNMLSTIDLQPLNDVPEVIAVVSHGAGRYIFIEINPAWYGNTEYYHLAYEKTARIYSRIFSNLDVDIRPAGPRFYIDSFPN
;
A
#
# COMPACT_ATOMS: atom_id res chain seq x y z
N PRO A 1 -7.22 -23.02 0.02
CA PRO A 1 -5.98 -23.59 0.59
C PRO A 1 -5.39 -24.66 -0.34
N ILE A 2 -4.11 -24.53 -0.72
CA ILE A 2 -3.38 -25.53 -1.54
C ILE A 2 -3.18 -26.83 -0.74
N LEU A 3 -2.95 -26.68 0.56
CA LEU A 3 -2.83 -27.73 1.57
C LEU A 3 -3.48 -27.23 2.87
N ASP A 4 -3.93 -28.15 3.71
CA ASP A 4 -4.41 -27.91 5.07
C ASP A 4 -3.67 -28.88 6.01
N CYS A 5 -3.23 -28.41 7.17
CA CYS A 5 -2.35 -29.13 8.10
C CYS A 5 -2.76 -28.79 9.53
N GLY A 6 -2.96 -29.82 10.38
CA GLY A 6 -3.52 -29.65 11.73
C GLY A 6 -2.68 -28.90 12.77
N PHE A 7 -1.62 -28.18 12.36
CA PHE A 7 -0.72 -27.41 13.24
C PHE A 7 -0.21 -26.09 12.61
N ASP A 8 -1.02 -25.44 11.77
CA ASP A 8 -0.85 -24.05 11.28
C ASP A 8 0.61 -23.63 10.95
N LEU A 9 1.01 -22.43 11.38
CA LEU A 9 2.30 -21.77 11.13
C LEU A 9 3.52 -22.49 11.71
N HIS A 10 3.33 -23.41 12.66
CA HIS A 10 4.44 -24.12 13.29
C HIS A 10 4.97 -25.26 12.42
N ASN A 11 4.14 -25.78 11.50
CA ASN A 11 4.49 -26.83 10.55
C ASN A 11 3.83 -26.53 9.19
N THR A 12 4.04 -25.34 8.63
CA THR A 12 3.53 -25.00 7.28
C THR A 12 4.55 -25.41 6.22
N PRO A 13 4.35 -26.51 5.46
CA PRO A 13 5.32 -26.96 4.47
C PRO A 13 5.11 -26.28 3.10
N LEU A 14 4.16 -25.35 3.01
CA LEU A 14 3.82 -24.58 1.81
C LEU A 14 3.54 -23.13 2.19
N MET A 15 4.44 -22.21 1.83
CA MET A 15 4.28 -20.77 2.06
C MET A 15 4.01 -20.05 0.75
N GLU A 16 2.94 -19.27 0.71
CA GLU A 16 2.53 -18.47 -0.44
C GLU A 16 3.02 -17.01 -0.26
N TYR A 17 3.80 -16.53 -1.22
CA TYR A 17 4.27 -15.15 -1.29
C TYR A 17 3.70 -14.49 -2.55
N LYS A 18 3.12 -13.30 -2.39
CA LYS A 18 2.62 -12.49 -3.51
C LYS A 18 3.33 -11.14 -3.53
N CYS A 19 3.68 -10.64 -4.71
CA CYS A 19 4.25 -9.32 -4.95
C CYS A 19 3.81 -8.82 -6.33
N GLY A 20 3.10 -7.70 -6.41
CA GLY A 20 2.35 -7.32 -7.62
C GLY A 20 1.53 -8.50 -8.18
N GLY A 21 1.66 -8.74 -9.49
CA GLY A 21 1.11 -9.91 -10.19
C GLY A 21 1.94 -11.20 -10.07
N LEU A 22 3.05 -11.22 -9.33
CA LEU A 22 3.85 -12.41 -9.08
C LEU A 22 3.31 -13.18 -7.87
N GLU A 23 3.11 -14.48 -8.04
CA GLU A 23 2.80 -15.44 -6.98
C GLU A 23 3.88 -16.53 -6.94
N VAL A 24 4.47 -16.75 -5.76
CA VAL A 24 5.51 -17.74 -5.51
C VAL A 24 5.04 -18.67 -4.40
N VAL A 25 5.04 -19.97 -4.66
CA VAL A 25 4.74 -20.99 -3.65
C VAL A 25 6.05 -21.68 -3.25
N PHE A 26 6.52 -21.39 -2.04
CA PHE A 26 7.66 -22.07 -1.43
C PHE A 26 7.19 -23.42 -0.87
N CYS A 27 7.71 -24.52 -1.40
CA CYS A 27 7.37 -25.88 -1.00
C CYS A 27 8.54 -26.57 -0.29
N GLN A 28 8.29 -27.06 0.92
CA GLN A 28 9.21 -27.90 1.70
C GLN A 28 8.84 -29.40 1.65
N LEU A 29 7.74 -29.76 0.96
CA LEU A 29 7.35 -31.15 0.79
C LEU A 29 8.24 -31.85 -0.23
N ASP A 30 8.74 -33.04 0.12
CA ASP A 30 9.41 -33.94 -0.83
C ASP A 30 8.39 -34.57 -1.79
N ILE A 31 8.04 -33.80 -2.83
CA ILE A 31 7.09 -34.16 -3.88
C ILE A 31 7.80 -34.63 -5.14
N ALA A 32 9.00 -34.10 -5.43
CA ALA A 32 9.69 -34.30 -6.70
C ALA A 32 9.96 -35.78 -7.02
N CYS A 33 10.35 -36.57 -6.01
CA CYS A 33 10.60 -38.01 -6.18
C CYS A 33 9.33 -38.88 -6.12
N ARG A 34 8.19 -38.32 -5.71
CA ARG A 34 6.90 -39.02 -5.48
C ARG A 34 5.81 -38.65 -6.51
N TYR A 35 6.05 -37.65 -7.34
CA TYR A 35 5.15 -37.27 -8.43
C TYR A 35 4.95 -38.44 -9.42
N GLY A 36 3.71 -38.71 -9.79
CA GLY A 36 3.33 -39.80 -10.69
C GLY A 36 3.34 -41.21 -10.08
N THR A 37 3.83 -41.37 -8.84
CA THR A 37 3.86 -42.67 -8.13
C THR A 37 3.01 -42.67 -6.87
N ASP A 38 3.02 -41.57 -6.12
CA ASP A 38 2.18 -41.35 -4.95
C ASP A 38 0.94 -40.50 -5.32
N PRO A 39 -0.29 -40.96 -5.03
CA PRO A 39 -1.51 -40.25 -5.41
C PRO A 39 -1.73 -38.95 -4.61
N VAL A 40 -1.20 -38.86 -3.38
CA VAL A 40 -1.30 -37.66 -2.55
C VAL A 40 -0.29 -36.63 -3.01
N ALA A 41 0.98 -37.01 -3.20
CA ALA A 41 2.01 -36.09 -3.71
C ALA A 41 1.65 -35.54 -5.10
N SER A 42 1.12 -36.40 -5.98
CA SER A 42 0.65 -36.01 -7.31
C SER A 42 -0.53 -35.02 -7.24
N LYS A 43 -1.47 -35.21 -6.30
CA LYS A 43 -2.60 -34.29 -6.10
C LYS A 43 -2.18 -32.95 -5.50
N VAL A 44 -1.23 -32.94 -4.56
CA VAL A 44 -0.69 -31.70 -3.98
C VAL A 44 0.11 -30.92 -5.03
N PHE A 45 0.91 -31.58 -5.87
CA PHE A 45 1.57 -30.96 -7.01
C PHE A 45 0.56 -30.36 -8.01
N TYR A 46 -0.47 -31.12 -8.38
CA TYR A 46 -1.53 -30.64 -9.26
C TYR A 46 -2.24 -29.41 -8.68
N ASN A 47 -2.56 -29.41 -7.38
CA ASN A 47 -3.17 -28.25 -6.72
C ASN A 47 -2.26 -27.01 -6.76
N MET A 48 -0.95 -27.16 -6.56
CA MET A 48 0.02 -26.05 -6.68
C MET A 48 0.06 -25.48 -8.11
N VAL A 49 0.14 -26.35 -9.12
CA VAL A 49 0.13 -25.91 -10.52
C VAL A 49 -1.18 -25.22 -10.86
N MET A 50 -2.33 -25.80 -10.46
CA MET A 50 -3.64 -25.21 -10.74
C MET A 50 -3.88 -23.87 -10.04
N ALA A 51 -3.30 -23.66 -8.85
CA ALA A 51 -3.28 -22.35 -8.21
C ALA A 51 -2.52 -21.33 -9.06
N GLY A 52 -1.28 -21.65 -9.45
CA GLY A 52 -0.43 -20.80 -10.29
C GLY A 52 -0.90 -20.61 -11.74
N THR A 53 -1.80 -21.46 -12.27
CA THR A 53 -2.42 -21.25 -13.60
C THR A 53 -3.71 -20.45 -13.56
N ASN A 54 -4.32 -20.28 -12.37
CA ASN A 54 -5.54 -19.48 -12.19
C ASN A 54 -5.25 -18.01 -11.81
N THR A 55 -3.98 -17.61 -11.74
CA THR A 55 -3.60 -16.21 -11.60
C THR A 55 -3.93 -15.45 -12.90
N ASN A 56 -5.07 -14.76 -12.91
CA ASN A 56 -5.32 -13.72 -13.89
C ASN A 56 -4.21 -12.66 -13.74
N VAL A 57 -3.33 -12.57 -14.74
CA VAL A 57 -2.41 -11.44 -14.87
C VAL A 57 -3.28 -10.21 -15.17
N LEU A 58 -3.61 -9.44 -14.14
CA LEU A 58 -4.30 -8.18 -14.29
C LEU A 58 -3.38 -7.21 -15.06
N PRO A 59 -3.91 -6.43 -16.02
CA PRO A 59 -3.10 -5.44 -16.73
C PRO A 59 -2.58 -4.41 -15.72
N SER A 60 -1.26 -4.15 -15.77
CA SER A 60 -0.60 -3.25 -14.84
C SER A 60 -1.18 -1.83 -14.92
N LYS A 61 -1.53 -1.25 -13.77
CA LYS A 61 -2.11 0.09 -13.70
C LYS A 61 -1.06 1.18 -13.87
N THR A 62 -1.43 2.17 -14.66
CA THR A 62 -0.61 3.35 -14.94
C THR A 62 -0.75 4.36 -13.81
N CYS A 63 0.39 4.88 -13.34
CA CYS A 63 0.44 5.87 -12.26
C CYS A 63 0.97 7.21 -12.78
N CYS A 64 0.43 8.29 -12.24
CA CYS A 64 1.01 9.62 -12.36
C CYS A 64 1.27 10.23 -10.98
N TYR A 65 2.24 11.13 -10.90
CA TYR A 65 2.55 11.89 -9.69
C TYR A 65 2.26 13.38 -9.90
N TYR A 66 1.62 14.03 -8.90
CA TYR A 66 1.42 15.48 -8.87
C TYR A 66 1.73 16.00 -7.46
N GLY A 67 2.90 16.63 -7.27
CA GLY A 67 3.30 17.10 -5.95
C GLY A 67 4.71 17.66 -5.87
N ASN A 68 5.23 17.73 -4.64
CA ASN A 68 6.54 18.27 -4.32
C ASN A 68 7.69 17.30 -4.71
N PRO A 69 8.94 17.79 -4.78
CA PRO A 69 10.10 16.94 -5.00
C PRO A 69 10.30 15.85 -3.93
N ALA A 70 9.84 16.09 -2.69
CA ALA A 70 10.00 15.12 -1.59
C ALA A 70 9.27 13.79 -1.88
N GLY A 71 8.00 13.83 -2.29
CA GLY A 71 7.30 12.61 -2.70
C GLY A 71 7.84 11.99 -3.98
N ARG A 72 8.30 12.78 -4.98
CA ARG A 72 9.01 12.20 -6.15
C ARG A 72 10.22 11.36 -5.74
N ASN A 73 11.10 11.93 -4.92
CA ASN A 73 12.29 11.25 -4.45
C ASN A 73 11.93 9.95 -3.70
N TYR A 74 10.95 10.02 -2.79
CA TYR A 74 10.50 8.83 -2.07
C TYR A 74 9.90 7.75 -3.00
N MET A 75 9.12 8.16 -4.01
CA MET A 75 8.56 7.24 -5.01
C MET A 75 9.63 6.59 -5.89
N ASP A 76 10.69 7.35 -6.22
CA ASP A 76 11.89 6.86 -6.91
C ASP A 76 12.72 5.89 -6.03
N ASP A 77 12.77 6.11 -4.72
CA ASP A 77 13.48 5.25 -3.75
C ASP A 77 12.77 3.90 -3.55
N ILE A 78 11.42 3.89 -3.53
CA ILE A 78 10.61 2.66 -3.45
C ILE A 78 10.32 2.02 -4.82
N GLU A 79 10.90 2.57 -5.89
CA GLU A 79 10.87 2.11 -7.28
C GLU A 79 9.47 1.93 -7.92
N VAL A 80 8.47 2.63 -7.39
CA VAL A 80 7.12 2.64 -7.98
C VAL A 80 7.14 3.54 -9.23
N PRO A 81 6.82 3.05 -10.43
CA PRO A 81 6.86 3.88 -11.63
C PRO A 81 5.71 4.88 -11.64
N TYR A 82 6.00 6.11 -12.08
CA TYR A 82 5.00 7.15 -12.32
C TYR A 82 5.43 8.03 -13.51
N THR A 83 4.47 8.68 -14.15
CA THR A 83 4.74 9.88 -14.96
C THR A 83 4.57 11.13 -14.11
N ASP A 84 5.58 12.00 -14.06
CA ASP A 84 5.46 13.30 -13.37
C ASP A 84 4.56 14.25 -14.17
N ILE A 85 3.53 14.78 -13.53
CA ILE A 85 2.62 15.77 -14.13
C ILE A 85 2.98 17.15 -13.59
N THR A 86 3.34 18.06 -14.51
CA THR A 86 3.62 19.46 -14.18
C THR A 86 2.57 20.38 -14.82
N GLY A 87 2.07 21.34 -14.04
CA GLY A 87 1.09 22.32 -14.50
C GLY A 87 -0.36 21.85 -14.33
N ASP A 88 -1.03 21.49 -15.42
CA ASP A 88 -2.47 21.21 -15.43
C ASP A 88 -2.82 19.89 -14.74
N ILE A 89 -3.58 19.99 -13.64
CA ILE A 89 -4.07 18.86 -12.86
C ILE A 89 -4.98 17.93 -13.67
N ASN A 90 -5.65 18.41 -14.73
CA ASN A 90 -6.56 17.59 -15.53
C ASN A 90 -5.84 16.47 -16.32
N GLN A 91 -4.51 16.50 -16.42
CA GLN A 91 -3.72 15.43 -17.03
C GLN A 91 -3.81 14.09 -16.26
N ILE A 92 -4.23 14.10 -14.98
CA ILE A 92 -4.44 12.88 -14.18
C ILE A 92 -5.47 11.93 -14.81
N ASN A 93 -6.41 12.45 -15.59
CA ASN A 93 -7.47 11.67 -16.27
C ASN A 93 -6.96 10.74 -17.38
N SER A 94 -5.65 10.74 -17.68
CA SER A 94 -5.01 9.80 -18.62
C SER A 94 -4.39 8.58 -17.93
N TYR A 95 -4.57 8.42 -16.62
CA TYR A 95 -3.93 7.38 -15.80
C TYR A 95 -4.98 6.64 -14.95
N ASP A 96 -4.63 5.44 -14.47
CA ASP A 96 -5.49 4.69 -13.56
C ASP A 96 -5.37 5.19 -12.10
N ILE A 97 -4.18 5.67 -11.75
CA ILE A 97 -3.81 6.09 -10.39
C ILE A 97 -3.17 7.48 -10.43
N ASN A 98 -3.65 8.39 -9.58
CA ASN A 98 -2.96 9.64 -9.28
C ASN A 98 -2.38 9.58 -7.86
N ILE A 99 -1.09 9.90 -7.74
CA ILE A 99 -0.33 9.88 -6.50
C ILE A 99 0.09 11.32 -6.20
N SER A 100 -0.20 11.81 -5.00
CA SER A 100 0.06 13.22 -4.66
C SER A 100 0.48 13.38 -3.20
N ASP A 101 1.40 14.31 -2.93
CA ASP A 101 1.62 14.87 -1.59
C ASP A 101 0.98 16.28 -1.49
N ASP A 102 1.21 17.01 -0.39
CA ASP A 102 0.69 18.37 -0.18
C ASP A 102 1.05 19.37 -1.29
N GLY A 103 1.96 19.06 -2.22
CA GLY A 103 2.23 19.86 -3.42
C GLY A 103 1.01 19.98 -4.36
N ILE A 104 0.02 19.09 -4.23
CA ILE A 104 -1.29 19.28 -4.86
C ILE A 104 -2.01 20.51 -4.31
N GLY A 105 -1.80 20.89 -3.04
CA GLY A 105 -2.40 22.06 -2.41
C GLY A 105 -3.93 22.04 -2.33
N THR A 106 -4.48 23.12 -1.80
CA THR A 106 -5.86 23.18 -1.27
C THR A 106 -6.85 23.95 -2.14
N THR A 107 -6.53 24.23 -3.42
CA THR A 107 -7.41 25.04 -4.26
C THR A 107 -8.64 24.26 -4.71
N ALA A 108 -9.83 24.87 -4.60
CA ALA A 108 -11.09 24.23 -4.98
C ALA A 108 -11.09 23.65 -6.41
N ALA A 109 -10.43 24.32 -7.36
CA ALA A 109 -10.29 23.83 -8.73
C ALA A 109 -9.50 22.51 -8.82
N ARG A 110 -8.45 22.32 -8.01
CA ARG A 110 -7.69 21.07 -7.95
C ARG A 110 -8.47 19.99 -7.21
N ALA A 111 -9.13 20.33 -6.11
CA ALA A 111 -9.96 19.39 -5.37
C ALA A 111 -11.12 18.83 -6.22
N VAL A 112 -11.81 19.69 -6.97
CA VAL A 112 -12.83 19.28 -7.94
C VAL A 112 -12.25 18.44 -9.08
N ALA A 113 -11.05 18.75 -9.59
CA ALA A 113 -10.40 17.93 -10.60
C ALA A 113 -10.09 16.51 -10.11
N VAL A 114 -9.59 16.36 -8.88
CA VAL A 114 -9.39 15.04 -8.25
C VAL A 114 -10.73 14.34 -8.00
N SER A 115 -11.74 15.04 -7.48
CA SER A 115 -13.06 14.44 -7.25
C SER A 115 -13.70 13.92 -8.54
N ASN A 116 -13.60 14.67 -9.65
CA ASN A 116 -14.03 14.19 -10.97
C ASN A 116 -13.22 12.97 -11.45
N PHE A 117 -11.90 12.98 -11.27
CA PHE A 117 -11.03 11.84 -11.62
C PHE A 117 -11.44 10.57 -10.86
N VAL A 118 -11.61 10.68 -9.55
CA VAL A 118 -12.02 9.56 -8.68
C VAL A 118 -13.45 9.11 -9.03
N ALA A 119 -14.38 10.04 -9.23
CA ALA A 119 -15.76 9.72 -9.58
C ALA A 119 -15.87 8.90 -10.88
N ASN A 120 -14.97 9.13 -11.84
CA ASN A 120 -14.91 8.43 -13.12
C ASN A 120 -14.17 7.07 -13.07
N GLY A 121 -13.72 6.61 -11.90
CA GLY A 121 -13.06 5.31 -11.71
C GLY A 121 -11.59 5.37 -11.31
N GLY A 122 -10.99 6.57 -11.28
CA GLY A 122 -9.61 6.77 -10.85
C GLY A 122 -9.37 6.36 -9.39
N THR A 123 -8.15 5.91 -9.08
CA THR A 123 -7.69 5.76 -7.69
C THR A 123 -6.79 6.94 -7.34
N PHE A 124 -7.18 7.75 -6.37
CA PHE A 124 -6.30 8.77 -5.79
C PHE A 124 -5.53 8.18 -4.61
N VAL A 125 -4.22 8.44 -4.54
CA VAL A 125 -3.33 8.04 -3.44
C VAL A 125 -2.67 9.28 -2.85
N GLY A 126 -3.14 9.73 -1.70
CA GLY A 126 -2.59 10.84 -0.95
C GLY A 126 -1.48 10.38 -0.02
N LEU A 127 -0.25 10.86 -0.22
CA LEU A 127 0.91 10.56 0.62
C LEU A 127 1.09 11.68 1.66
N TRP A 128 1.01 11.32 2.95
CA TRP A 128 1.24 12.20 4.11
C TRP A 128 0.63 13.60 3.97
N LEU A 129 -0.57 13.68 3.40
CA LEU A 129 -1.28 14.94 3.19
C LEU A 129 -1.61 15.60 4.52
N SER A 130 -1.49 16.92 4.58
CA SER A 130 -2.00 17.71 5.69
C SER A 130 -3.53 17.58 5.80
N VAL A 131 -4.03 17.71 7.04
CA VAL A 131 -5.46 17.78 7.37
C VAL A 131 -6.21 18.69 6.38
N THR A 132 -5.74 19.92 6.16
CA THR A 132 -6.41 20.88 5.28
C THR A 132 -6.47 20.44 3.81
N THR A 133 -5.49 19.67 3.32
CA THR A 133 -5.55 19.10 1.96
C THR A 133 -6.53 17.94 1.89
N ILE A 134 -6.59 17.07 2.91
CA ILE A 134 -7.57 15.99 3.00
C ILE A 134 -9.00 16.56 3.08
N GLU A 135 -9.23 17.56 3.94
CA GLU A 135 -10.51 18.24 4.10
C GLU A 135 -10.96 18.86 2.77
N ALA A 136 -10.09 19.62 2.08
CA ALA A 136 -10.43 20.23 0.79
C ALA A 136 -10.80 19.18 -0.29
N LEU A 137 -10.15 18.02 -0.31
CA LEU A 137 -10.45 16.92 -1.22
C LEU A 137 -11.79 16.25 -0.90
N LEU A 138 -12.10 16.04 0.39
CA LEU A 138 -13.33 15.39 0.85
C LEU A 138 -14.55 16.33 0.77
N ASP A 139 -14.38 17.62 1.05
CA ASP A 139 -15.40 18.66 0.85
C ASP A 139 -15.83 18.73 -0.62
N ALA A 140 -14.87 18.76 -1.54
CA ALA A 140 -15.16 18.75 -2.99
C ALA A 140 -15.89 17.49 -3.45
N ALA A 141 -15.69 16.37 -2.73
CA ALA A 141 -16.33 15.08 -2.96
C ALA A 141 -17.62 14.88 -2.14
N CYS A 142 -18.06 15.89 -1.37
CA CYS A 142 -19.21 15.85 -0.48
C CYS A 142 -19.17 14.73 0.59
N HIS A 143 -17.99 14.35 1.07
CA HIS A 143 -17.82 13.34 2.12
C HIS A 143 -17.71 13.97 3.52
N SER A 144 -18.40 13.39 4.50
CA SER A 144 -18.20 13.71 5.91
C SER A 144 -16.90 13.10 6.42
N TYR A 145 -16.21 13.80 7.34
CA TYR A 145 -14.99 13.32 7.98
C TYR A 145 -14.95 13.61 9.49
N THR A 146 -14.20 12.78 10.21
CA THR A 146 -13.84 12.98 11.63
C THR A 146 -12.36 12.73 11.79
N TRP A 147 -11.75 13.41 12.75
CA TRP A 147 -10.34 13.30 13.09
C TRP A 147 -10.17 12.66 14.47
N SER A 148 -9.22 11.72 14.59
CA SER A 148 -8.79 11.12 15.86
C SER A 148 -7.35 11.53 16.16
N GLN A 149 -7.06 11.89 17.42
CA GLN A 149 -5.69 12.17 17.86
C GLN A 149 -5.00 10.90 18.31
N MET A 150 -3.88 10.56 17.67
CA MET A 150 -3.22 9.27 17.86
C MET A 150 -1.71 9.41 18.10
N THR A 151 -1.20 8.62 19.03
CA THR A 151 0.23 8.47 19.34
C THR A 151 0.68 7.03 19.03
N TYR A 152 1.46 6.87 17.97
CA TYR A 152 1.75 5.54 17.42
C TYR A 152 3.14 5.02 17.82
N TYR A 153 3.12 3.99 18.66
CA TYR A 153 4.09 2.88 18.60
C TYR A 153 3.45 1.62 17.97
N ARG A 154 2.12 1.59 17.83
CA ARG A 154 1.33 0.43 17.35
C ARG A 154 -0.01 0.88 16.79
N CYS A 155 -0.38 0.39 15.60
CA CYS A 155 -1.78 0.39 15.16
C CYS A 155 -2.48 -0.91 15.60
N THR A 156 -3.76 -0.79 15.93
CA THR A 156 -4.66 -1.94 16.13
C THR A 156 -5.40 -2.27 14.84
N ARG A 157 -5.66 -3.56 14.61
CA ARG A 157 -6.32 -4.09 13.40
C ARG A 157 -7.45 -5.03 13.81
N ALA A 158 -8.61 -4.97 13.15
CA ALA A 158 -9.48 -6.15 13.02
C ALA A 158 -9.17 -6.92 11.72
N ASN A 159 -9.47 -8.22 11.69
CA ASN A 159 -8.99 -9.11 10.64
C ASN A 159 -9.93 -9.18 9.43
N ALA A 160 -9.68 -8.38 8.39
CA ALA A 160 -10.13 -8.67 7.03
C ALA A 160 -9.04 -9.39 6.19
N PRO A 161 -9.23 -10.67 5.81
CA PRO A 161 -8.35 -11.33 4.83
C PRO A 161 -8.70 -10.90 3.39
N GLY A 162 -7.83 -10.12 2.77
CA GLY A 162 -7.91 -9.72 1.35
C GLY A 162 -7.89 -8.22 1.11
N GLY A 163 -7.73 -7.81 -0.15
CA GLY A 163 -7.76 -6.39 -0.57
C GLY A 163 -6.43 -5.64 -0.41
N LEU A 164 -6.52 -4.32 -0.22
CA LEU A 164 -5.41 -3.34 -0.30
C LEU A 164 -4.21 -3.66 0.61
N LEU A 165 -4.45 -4.29 1.76
CA LEU A 165 -3.43 -4.65 2.75
C LEU A 165 -3.01 -6.12 2.70
N SER A 166 -3.36 -6.85 1.63
CA SER A 166 -2.98 -8.26 1.47
C SER A 166 -1.46 -8.43 1.60
N GLY A 167 -1.01 -9.32 2.49
CA GLY A 167 0.41 -9.54 2.77
C GLY A 167 1.07 -8.53 3.73
N LEU A 168 0.34 -7.55 4.27
CA LEU A 168 0.81 -6.72 5.40
C LEU A 168 0.34 -7.30 6.74
N GLY A 169 1.30 -7.62 7.60
CA GLY A 169 1.07 -8.11 8.96
C GLY A 169 1.00 -6.98 9.99
N LEU A 170 0.45 -7.28 11.18
CA LEU A 170 0.44 -6.36 12.32
C LEU A 170 1.84 -5.85 12.71
N SER A 171 2.89 -6.65 12.46
CA SER A 171 4.29 -6.29 12.70
C SER A 171 4.77 -5.12 11.84
N GLU A 172 4.15 -4.85 10.68
CA GLU A 172 4.51 -3.70 9.84
C GLU A 172 3.90 -2.41 10.36
N PHE A 173 2.82 -2.47 11.15
CA PHE A 173 2.21 -1.31 11.81
C PHE A 173 2.58 -1.24 13.30
N TYR A 174 3.81 -1.67 13.62
CA TYR A 174 4.42 -1.60 14.95
C TYR A 174 5.81 -0.99 14.84
N TRP A 175 6.07 0.07 15.58
CA TRP A 175 7.34 0.81 15.56
C TRP A 175 7.97 0.81 16.95
N ARG A 176 9.30 0.90 17.00
CA ARG A 176 10.06 0.76 18.25
C ARG A 176 9.93 1.98 19.16
N GLU A 177 9.69 3.14 18.57
CA GLU A 177 9.52 4.42 19.25
C GLU A 177 8.27 5.12 18.71
N ASN A 178 7.78 6.10 19.48
CA ASN A 178 6.71 6.97 19.02
C ASN A 178 7.21 7.93 17.94
N TRP A 179 6.32 8.28 17.03
CA TRP A 179 6.56 9.32 16.01
C TRP A 179 6.70 10.69 16.67
N ASP A 180 7.54 11.56 16.09
CA ASP A 180 7.70 12.97 16.48
C ASP A 180 7.78 13.19 18.01
N GLY A 181 8.59 12.37 18.69
CA GLY A 181 8.82 12.44 20.13
C GLY A 181 7.63 12.03 21.02
N GLY A 182 6.57 11.45 20.45
CA GLY A 182 5.32 11.14 21.16
C GLY A 182 4.22 12.18 20.96
N SER A 183 4.38 13.11 20.02
CA SER A 183 3.34 14.09 19.67
C SER A 183 2.11 13.39 19.05
N PRO A 184 0.87 13.78 19.42
CA PRO A 184 -0.32 13.23 18.79
C PRO A 184 -0.51 13.82 17.39
N HIS A 185 -0.76 12.96 16.41
CA HIS A 185 -1.13 13.36 15.05
C HIS A 185 -2.65 13.22 14.85
N ASN A 186 -3.24 14.12 14.07
CA ASN A 186 -4.65 14.02 13.66
C ASN A 186 -4.73 13.04 12.47
N MET A 187 -5.45 11.93 12.63
CA MET A 187 -5.70 10.95 11.56
C MET A 187 -7.18 10.81 11.21
N LEU A 188 -7.50 10.47 9.97
CA LEU A 188 -8.86 10.36 9.46
C LEU A 188 -9.59 9.12 10.01
N SER A 189 -10.83 9.26 10.51
CA SER A 189 -11.50 8.22 11.32
C SER A 189 -12.98 7.88 11.05
N THR A 190 -13.65 8.51 10.07
CA THR A 190 -15.02 8.12 9.63
C THR A 190 -15.08 6.68 9.09
N ILE A 191 -16.16 5.87 9.11
CA ILE A 191 -17.63 5.98 9.31
C ILE A 191 -18.49 5.88 8.02
N ASP A 192 -18.58 6.87 7.12
CA ASP A 192 -19.27 6.68 5.81
C ASP A 192 -18.44 5.91 4.77
N LEU A 193 -17.20 5.58 5.13
CA LEU A 193 -16.40 4.57 4.44
C LEU A 193 -17.16 3.24 4.54
N GLN A 194 -17.02 2.35 3.55
CA GLN A 194 -17.22 0.94 3.90
C GLN A 194 -16.24 0.62 5.03
N PRO A 195 -16.70 0.15 6.21
CA PRO A 195 -15.80 -0.25 7.26
C PRO A 195 -15.14 -1.55 6.82
N LEU A 196 -14.03 -1.42 6.10
CA LEU A 196 -12.85 -2.17 6.48
C LEU A 196 -12.57 -1.75 7.93
N ASN A 197 -13.12 -2.47 8.90
CA ASN A 197 -12.89 -2.29 10.35
C ASN A 197 -11.43 -2.65 10.74
N ASP A 198 -10.56 -2.65 9.74
CA ASP A 198 -9.49 -3.62 9.50
C ASP A 198 -8.27 -2.94 8.85
N VAL A 199 -8.43 -1.67 8.42
CA VAL A 199 -7.35 -0.78 8.03
C VAL A 199 -6.77 -0.18 9.32
N PRO A 200 -5.44 -0.14 9.51
CA PRO A 200 -4.88 0.64 10.61
C PRO A 200 -5.22 2.12 10.40
N GLU A 201 -5.50 2.84 11.48
CA GLU A 201 -5.93 4.25 11.57
C GLU A 201 -4.93 5.31 11.02
N VAL A 202 -4.06 4.88 10.10
CA VAL A 202 -3.01 5.64 9.40
C VAL A 202 -3.09 5.43 7.88
N ILE A 203 -4.06 4.63 7.42
CA ILE A 203 -4.48 4.51 6.03
C ILE A 203 -6.00 4.60 6.02
N ALA A 204 -6.58 5.42 5.16
CA ALA A 204 -8.02 5.55 5.00
C ALA A 204 -8.43 5.35 3.54
N VAL A 205 -9.56 4.68 3.29
CA VAL A 205 -10.06 4.38 1.94
C VAL A 205 -11.49 4.88 1.78
N VAL A 206 -11.70 5.84 0.88
CA VAL A 206 -12.98 6.51 0.67
C VAL A 206 -13.49 6.23 -0.73
N SER A 207 -14.57 5.44 -0.86
CA SER A 207 -15.21 5.18 -2.15
C SER A 207 -15.95 6.43 -2.65
N HIS A 208 -15.75 6.80 -3.91
CA HIS A 208 -16.41 7.97 -4.51
C HIS A 208 -16.68 7.74 -6.01
N GLY A 209 -17.95 7.78 -6.40
CA GLY A 209 -18.39 7.38 -7.74
C GLY A 209 -17.97 5.95 -8.08
N ALA A 210 -17.29 5.76 -9.21
CA ALA A 210 -16.73 4.47 -9.63
C ALA A 210 -15.32 4.17 -9.07
N GLY A 211 -14.67 5.14 -8.42
CA GLY A 211 -13.30 5.04 -7.93
C GLY A 211 -13.18 5.19 -6.41
N ARG A 212 -11.97 5.51 -5.94
CA ARG A 212 -11.69 5.71 -4.51
C ARG A 212 -10.49 6.64 -4.24
N TYR A 213 -10.55 7.29 -3.09
CA TYR A 213 -9.39 7.87 -2.41
C TYR A 213 -8.73 6.82 -1.51
N ILE A 214 -7.41 6.90 -1.41
CA ILE A 214 -6.57 6.17 -0.46
C ILE A 214 -5.65 7.21 0.16
N PHE A 215 -5.86 7.55 1.43
CA PHE A 215 -4.93 8.40 2.18
C PHE A 215 -3.96 7.48 2.93
N ILE A 216 -2.66 7.72 2.76
CA ILE A 216 -1.60 7.02 3.49
C ILE A 216 -0.92 8.08 4.36
N GLU A 217 -1.32 8.14 5.61
CA GLU A 217 -0.96 9.20 6.56
C GLU A 217 0.36 8.90 7.29
N ILE A 218 1.00 7.75 7.05
CA ILE A 218 2.32 7.41 7.60
C ILE A 218 3.42 8.24 6.91
N ASN A 219 4.05 9.19 7.59
CA ASN A 219 5.20 9.90 7.04
C ASN A 219 6.54 9.33 7.59
N PRO A 220 7.46 8.83 6.74
CA PRO A 220 8.76 8.35 7.21
C PRO A 220 9.65 9.46 7.78
N ALA A 221 9.40 10.73 7.45
CA ALA A 221 10.17 11.87 7.98
C ALA A 221 9.94 12.12 9.50
N TRP A 222 8.83 11.62 10.09
CA TRP A 222 8.49 11.84 11.50
C TRP A 222 9.43 11.15 12.52
N TYR A 223 10.38 10.34 12.04
CA TYR A 223 11.40 9.71 12.88
C TYR A 223 12.72 10.50 12.92
N GLY A 224 12.81 11.62 12.19
CA GLY A 224 13.96 12.54 12.21
C GLY A 224 15.30 11.85 11.99
N ASN A 225 16.34 12.31 12.68
CA ASN A 225 17.65 11.64 12.70
C ASN A 225 17.81 10.73 13.95
N THR A 226 16.77 10.02 14.35
CA THR A 226 16.87 9.00 15.42
C THR A 226 17.65 7.77 14.94
N GLU A 227 18.19 6.98 15.87
CA GLU A 227 18.86 5.71 15.53
C GLU A 227 17.93 4.73 14.79
N TYR A 228 16.61 4.88 14.93
CA TYR A 228 15.58 4.04 14.29
C TYR A 228 15.02 4.59 12.97
N TYR A 229 15.44 5.77 12.50
CA TYR A 229 14.94 6.36 11.25
C TYR A 229 15.02 5.39 10.07
N HIS A 230 16.15 4.72 9.89
CA HIS A 230 16.34 3.75 8.81
C HIS A 230 15.34 2.58 8.88
N LEU A 231 15.12 2.00 10.07
CA LEU A 231 14.14 0.92 10.25
C LEU A 231 12.70 1.38 10.00
N ALA A 232 12.38 2.62 10.35
CA ALA A 232 11.07 3.21 10.09
C ALA A 232 10.86 3.52 8.59
N TYR A 233 11.90 4.02 7.93
CA TYR A 233 11.92 4.27 6.49
C TYR A 233 11.75 2.94 5.71
N GLU A 234 12.58 1.92 5.97
CA GLU A 234 12.50 0.60 5.32
C GLU A 234 11.12 -0.06 5.50
N LYS A 235 10.55 0.06 6.71
CA LYS A 235 9.21 -0.44 7.03
C LYS A 235 8.12 0.30 6.25
N THR A 236 8.22 1.62 6.17
CA THR A 236 7.26 2.44 5.41
C THR A 236 7.39 2.17 3.91
N ALA A 237 8.61 1.99 3.39
CA ALA A 237 8.87 1.59 2.01
C ALA A 237 8.22 0.24 1.68
N ARG A 238 8.34 -0.76 2.59
CA ARG A 238 7.68 -2.06 2.45
C ARG A 238 6.15 -1.93 2.45
N ILE A 239 5.57 -1.13 3.34
CA ILE A 239 4.12 -0.87 3.37
C ILE A 239 3.66 -0.30 2.02
N TYR A 240 4.33 0.74 1.54
CA TYR A 240 3.97 1.42 0.29
C TYR A 240 4.12 0.51 -0.92
N SER A 241 5.28 -0.15 -1.07
CA SER A 241 5.53 -1.13 -2.12
C SER A 241 4.46 -2.24 -2.13
N ARG A 242 4.04 -2.72 -0.97
CA ARG A 242 2.97 -3.73 -0.89
C ARG A 242 1.58 -3.18 -1.21
N ILE A 243 1.30 -1.92 -0.86
CA ILE A 243 0.05 -1.24 -1.25
C ILE A 243 -0.02 -1.04 -2.76
N PHE A 244 1.03 -0.50 -3.39
CA PHE A 244 1.07 -0.32 -4.85
C PHE A 244 1.05 -1.65 -5.61
N SER A 245 1.70 -2.69 -5.09
CA SER A 245 1.54 -4.07 -5.56
C SER A 245 0.07 -4.53 -5.55
N ASN A 246 -0.66 -4.28 -4.45
CA ASN A 246 -2.07 -4.63 -4.30
C ASN A 246 -3.02 -3.67 -5.06
N LEU A 247 -2.48 -2.64 -5.71
CA LEU A 247 -3.18 -1.76 -6.65
C LEU A 247 -2.94 -2.18 -8.11
N ASP A 248 -2.25 -3.30 -8.35
CA ASP A 248 -1.85 -3.81 -9.67
C ASP A 248 -0.79 -2.92 -10.36
N VAL A 249 0.04 -2.21 -9.60
CA VAL A 249 1.17 -1.44 -10.15
C VAL A 249 2.39 -2.35 -10.31
N ASP A 250 3.00 -2.32 -11.49
CA ASP A 250 4.23 -3.05 -11.80
C ASP A 250 5.45 -2.30 -11.23
N ILE A 251 5.81 -2.61 -9.97
CA ILE A 251 6.96 -2.00 -9.31
C ILE A 251 8.23 -2.49 -10.00
N ARG A 252 9.17 -1.57 -10.28
CA ARG A 252 10.39 -1.93 -11.00
C ARG A 252 11.18 -2.96 -10.18
N PRO A 253 11.82 -3.95 -10.82
CA PRO A 253 12.64 -4.92 -10.10
C PRO A 253 13.85 -4.21 -9.51
N ALA A 254 13.88 -4.15 -8.17
CA ALA A 254 14.85 -3.44 -7.35
C ALA A 254 16.22 -3.23 -8.02
N GLY A 255 16.46 -2.00 -8.46
CA GLY A 255 17.79 -1.50 -8.73
C GLY A 255 18.66 -1.50 -7.47
N PRO A 256 19.96 -1.21 -7.60
CA PRO A 256 20.90 -1.30 -6.48
C PRO A 256 20.68 -0.27 -5.34
N ARG A 257 19.60 0.52 -5.36
CA ARG A 257 19.33 1.65 -4.44
C ARG A 257 18.97 1.23 -3.01
N PHE A 258 18.59 -0.02 -2.77
CA PHE A 258 18.41 -0.53 -1.41
C PHE A 258 19.74 -0.79 -0.67
N TYR A 259 20.89 -0.59 -1.32
CA TYR A 259 22.14 -0.35 -0.60
C TYR A 259 22.25 1.12 -0.23
N ILE A 260 22.26 1.41 1.08
CA ILE A 260 22.53 2.73 1.66
C ILE A 260 24.03 3.03 1.53
N ASP A 261 24.54 3.09 0.29
CA ASP A 261 25.92 3.39 -0.07
C ASP A 261 26.10 4.89 -0.35
N SER A 262 25.63 5.75 0.57
CA SER A 262 26.20 7.08 0.81
C SER A 262 25.46 7.85 1.91
N PHE A 263 26.13 8.05 3.04
CA PHE A 263 25.97 9.27 3.83
C PHE A 263 27.34 9.97 3.94
N PRO A 264 27.41 11.30 3.83
CA PRO A 264 28.60 12.04 4.18
C PRO A 264 28.82 12.00 5.70
N ASN A 265 30.09 11.97 6.11
CA ASN A 265 30.50 12.11 7.52
C ASN A 265 30.17 13.50 8.08
#